data_AF-A0A538R3K4-F1
#
_entry.id   AF-A0A538R3K4-F1
#
_cell.length_a   1.000
_cell.length_b   1.000
_cell.length_c   1.000
_cell.angle_alpha   90.00
_cell.angle_beta   90.00
_cell.angle_gamma   90.00
#
_symmetry.space_group_name_H-M   'P 1'
#
loop_
_entity.id
_entity.type
_entity.pdbx_description
1 polymer ?
#
loop_
_entity_poly.entity_id
_entity_poly.type
_entity_poly.pdbx_seq_one_letter_code
_entity_poly.pdbx_strand_id
1 'polypeptide(L)'
;MSHLLGPGRAARRPRVVRLGRSRLDHDRDDAGRDLRARHAVEDLLNGYAGLRAAVDEAMPRLFGRFPRAGFEIRPIEAFRERSMPSSYEAAAPDGSRPGVFYLNSADLRSSGGAAVTRHLYLHEAVPGHHFQMTLQRENTSLPAFRRFGWYTAFGEGWALYAESLGTDLGVYPSRADRLGMLGGELFRASRLVVDVGLHAKGWTREQAIEYLGGPTPDNEREVERYMAWPGQALGYKIGQLKILALRRRAEAALGASFDIRAFHDELLRDGALPLTVLEAKMDRWIEIR
;
A
#
# COMPACT_ATOMS: atom_id res chain seq x y z
N MET A 1 -11.78 -6.90 -85.19
CA MET A 1 -11.69 -7.17 -83.74
C MET A 1 -10.77 -6.13 -83.12
N SER A 2 -11.34 -5.22 -82.34
CA SER A 2 -10.64 -4.22 -81.52
C SER A 2 -9.75 -4.89 -80.47
N HIS A 3 -8.57 -4.34 -80.19
CA HIS A 3 -8.29 -3.59 -78.95
C HIS A 3 -6.81 -3.14 -78.87
N LEU A 4 -6.65 -1.85 -78.55
CA LEU A 4 -5.44 -1.11 -78.15
C LEU A 4 -4.98 -1.46 -76.72
N LEU A 5 -3.72 -1.10 -76.40
CA LEU A 5 -3.11 -0.63 -75.13
C LEU A 5 -1.64 -1.12 -75.10
N GLY A 6 -0.55 -0.41 -74.82
CA GLY A 6 -0.18 0.91 -74.25
C GLY A 6 1.26 0.75 -73.69
N PRO A 7 2.15 1.78 -73.66
CA PRO A 7 3.59 1.60 -73.41
C PRO A 7 3.98 1.53 -71.92
N GLY A 8 5.05 0.80 -71.61
CA GLY A 8 5.54 0.49 -70.27
C GLY A 8 6.11 1.67 -69.48
N ARG A 9 5.84 1.69 -68.16
CA ARG A 9 6.42 2.63 -67.18
C ARG A 9 7.73 2.08 -66.59
N ALA A 10 8.74 2.93 -66.54
CA ALA A 10 10.04 2.69 -65.92
C ALA A 10 9.95 2.64 -64.38
N ALA A 11 10.68 1.70 -63.76
CA ALA A 11 10.77 1.54 -62.32
C ALA A 11 11.74 2.57 -61.68
N ARG A 12 11.24 3.36 -60.72
CA ARG A 12 12.07 4.23 -59.86
C ARG A 12 12.61 3.44 -58.67
N ARG A 13 13.91 3.51 -58.41
CA ARG A 13 14.55 2.97 -57.18
C ARG A 13 14.16 3.81 -55.96
N PRO A 14 13.90 3.21 -54.78
CA PRO A 14 13.53 3.95 -53.58
C PRO A 14 14.74 4.63 -52.94
N ARG A 15 14.53 5.87 -52.49
CA ARG A 15 15.43 6.69 -51.67
C ARG A 15 15.52 6.08 -50.26
N VAL A 16 16.71 5.76 -49.78
CA VAL A 16 16.95 5.40 -48.38
C VAL A 16 16.86 6.68 -47.54
N VAL A 17 15.80 6.79 -46.74
CA VAL A 17 15.67 7.81 -45.69
C VAL A 17 16.46 7.32 -44.47
N ARG A 18 17.51 8.05 -44.08
CA ARG A 18 18.22 7.83 -42.82
C ARG A 18 17.26 8.19 -41.68
N LEU A 19 16.75 7.17 -40.97
CA LEU A 19 16.02 7.37 -39.72
C LEU A 19 16.95 8.05 -38.72
N GLY A 20 16.53 9.21 -38.22
CA GLY A 20 17.18 9.90 -37.11
C GLY A 20 17.24 9.01 -35.87
N ARG A 21 18.26 9.25 -35.03
CA ARG A 21 18.54 8.53 -33.78
C ARG A 21 17.25 8.26 -33.00
N SER A 22 17.02 7.00 -32.66
CA SER A 22 15.85 6.59 -31.89
C SER A 22 15.96 7.09 -30.45
N ARG A 23 14.82 7.13 -29.76
CA ARG A 23 14.63 7.42 -28.33
C ARG A 23 15.60 6.68 -27.36
N LEU A 24 16.37 5.71 -27.84
CA LEU A 24 17.30 4.89 -27.06
C LEU A 24 18.52 5.66 -26.53
N ASP A 25 18.89 6.79 -27.13
CA ASP A 25 20.05 7.58 -26.68
C ASP A 25 19.76 8.43 -25.41
N HIS A 26 18.49 8.60 -25.01
CA HIS A 26 18.11 9.33 -23.78
C HIS A 26 18.11 8.46 -22.52
N ASP A 27 18.25 7.14 -22.66
CA ASP A 27 18.26 6.19 -21.54
C ASP A 27 19.67 5.89 -21.03
N ARG A 28 20.68 6.68 -21.43
CA ARG A 28 22.06 6.53 -20.98
C ARG A 28 22.66 7.84 -20.51
N ASP A 29 23.41 7.80 -19.41
CA ASP A 29 24.20 8.97 -18.98
C ASP A 29 25.48 9.13 -19.80
N ASP A 30 26.23 10.21 -19.55
CA ASP A 30 27.50 10.51 -20.22
C ASP A 30 28.57 9.41 -20.04
N ALA A 31 28.36 8.48 -19.10
CA ALA A 31 29.20 7.30 -18.87
C ALA A 31 28.62 6.01 -19.47
N GLY A 32 27.51 6.08 -20.22
CA GLY A 32 26.88 4.96 -20.90
C GLY A 32 26.04 4.05 -19.99
N ARG A 33 25.75 4.44 -18.74
CA ARG A 33 24.95 3.62 -17.82
C ARG A 33 23.46 3.72 -18.13
N ASP A 34 22.74 2.60 -18.05
CA ASP A 34 21.30 2.54 -18.25
C ASP A 34 20.53 3.32 -17.16
N LEU A 35 19.81 4.36 -17.58
CA LEU A 35 19.03 5.25 -16.72
C LEU A 35 17.58 4.80 -16.55
N ARG A 36 17.11 3.74 -17.24
CA ARG A 36 15.70 3.31 -17.18
C ARG A 36 15.22 3.00 -15.77
N ALA A 37 16.07 2.36 -14.97
CA ALA A 37 15.76 2.06 -13.59
C ALA A 37 15.63 3.32 -12.71
N ARG A 38 16.36 4.40 -13.04
CA ARG A 38 16.23 5.68 -12.33
C ARG A 38 14.96 6.41 -12.74
N HIS A 39 14.71 6.53 -14.05
CA HIS A 39 13.48 7.12 -14.58
C HIS A 39 12.23 6.38 -14.06
N ALA A 40 12.26 5.04 -13.97
CA ALA A 40 11.15 4.26 -13.42
C ALA A 40 10.88 4.55 -11.94
N VAL A 41 11.91 4.80 -11.13
CA VAL A 41 11.73 5.20 -9.72
C VAL A 41 11.17 6.61 -9.63
N GLU A 42 11.68 7.55 -10.43
CA GLU A 42 11.16 8.93 -10.48
C GLU A 42 9.70 8.98 -10.94
N ASP A 43 9.35 8.24 -11.98
CA ASP A 43 7.97 8.10 -12.47
C ASP A 43 7.05 7.52 -11.38
N LEU A 44 7.53 6.55 -10.60
CA LEU A 44 6.76 5.98 -9.50
C LEU A 44 6.54 6.99 -8.37
N LEU A 45 7.58 7.74 -8.00
CA LEU A 45 7.48 8.80 -6.99
C LEU A 45 6.52 9.90 -7.44
N ASN A 46 6.58 10.31 -8.71
CA ASN A 46 5.65 11.26 -9.31
C ASN A 46 4.21 10.72 -9.31
N GLY A 47 4.04 9.43 -9.63
CA GLY A 47 2.75 8.76 -9.57
C GLY A 47 2.15 8.73 -8.16
N TYR A 48 2.97 8.50 -7.14
CA TYR A 48 2.52 8.59 -5.75
C TYR A 48 2.21 10.02 -5.31
N ALA A 49 2.92 11.03 -5.81
CA ALA A 49 2.59 12.44 -5.55
C ALA A 49 1.20 12.80 -6.13
N GLY A 50 0.89 12.33 -7.35
CA GLY A 50 -0.44 12.50 -7.95
C GLY A 50 -1.54 11.79 -7.15
N LEU A 51 -1.28 10.56 -6.70
CA LEU A 51 -2.22 9.82 -5.84
C LEU A 51 -2.44 10.54 -4.50
N ARG A 52 -1.37 11.06 -3.89
CA ARG A 52 -1.45 11.81 -2.63
C ARG A 52 -2.39 13.00 -2.74
N ALA A 53 -2.28 13.80 -3.79
CA ALA A 53 -3.16 14.96 -3.98
C ALA A 53 -4.65 14.56 -4.02
N ALA A 54 -4.98 13.49 -4.74
CA ALA A 54 -6.35 12.96 -4.82
C ALA A 54 -6.86 12.42 -3.47
N VAL A 55 -5.99 11.74 -2.71
CA VAL A 55 -6.32 11.26 -1.36
C VAL A 55 -6.54 12.43 -0.42
N ASP A 56 -5.62 13.39 -0.36
CA ASP A 56 -5.68 14.53 0.56
C ASP A 56 -6.96 15.36 0.34
N GLU A 57 -7.40 15.55 -0.90
CA GLU A 57 -8.68 16.21 -1.22
C GLU A 57 -9.89 15.43 -0.69
N ALA A 58 -9.83 14.10 -0.73
CA ALA A 58 -10.92 13.22 -0.32
C ALA A 58 -11.00 13.00 1.20
N MET A 59 -9.88 13.11 1.91
CA MET A 59 -9.76 12.78 3.33
C MET A 59 -10.77 13.50 4.25
N PRO A 60 -11.11 14.79 4.07
CA PRO A 60 -12.09 15.47 4.92
C PRO A 60 -13.50 14.84 4.90
N ARG A 61 -13.83 14.04 3.89
CA ARG A 61 -15.10 13.28 3.85
C ARG A 61 -15.13 12.14 4.86
N LEU A 62 -13.96 11.63 5.24
CA LEU A 62 -13.81 10.43 6.09
C LEU A 62 -13.21 10.73 7.46
N PHE A 63 -12.55 11.88 7.67
CA PHE A 63 -11.84 12.18 8.91
C PHE A 63 -12.15 13.60 9.42
N GLY A 64 -12.19 13.77 10.74
CA GLY A 64 -12.35 15.07 11.39
C GLY A 64 -11.05 15.63 11.98
N ARG A 65 -10.06 14.77 12.27
CA ARG A 65 -8.74 15.15 12.79
C ARG A 65 -7.62 14.70 11.88
N PHE A 66 -6.55 15.49 11.84
CA PHE A 66 -5.41 15.29 10.95
C PHE A 66 -4.09 15.42 11.72
N PRO A 67 -3.07 14.61 11.37
CA PRO A 67 -1.72 14.80 11.89
C PRO A 67 -1.13 16.13 11.41
N ARG A 68 -0.23 16.72 12.21
CA ARG A 68 0.52 17.93 11.81
C ARG A 68 1.78 17.60 11.03
N ALA A 69 2.51 16.57 11.43
CA ALA A 69 3.74 16.18 10.76
C ALA A 69 3.42 15.60 9.38
N GLY A 70 4.19 16.02 8.37
CA GLY A 70 4.13 15.43 7.04
C GLY A 70 4.92 14.13 6.93
N PHE A 71 4.94 13.59 5.71
CA PHE A 71 5.80 12.47 5.34
C PHE A 71 6.40 12.66 3.94
N GLU A 72 7.48 11.93 3.71
CA GLU A 72 8.15 11.78 2.42
C GLU A 72 8.02 10.34 1.91
N ILE A 73 8.14 10.16 0.61
CA ILE A 73 8.23 8.83 -0.02
C ILE A 73 9.65 8.70 -0.56
N ARG A 74 10.37 7.67 -0.11
CA ARG A 74 11.78 7.47 -0.46
C ARG A 74 12.00 6.03 -0.93
N PRO A 75 12.82 5.78 -1.96
CA PRO A 75 13.26 4.41 -2.24
C PRO A 75 14.11 3.89 -1.07
N ILE A 76 14.02 2.59 -0.79
CA ILE A 76 14.95 1.94 0.13
C ILE A 76 16.37 2.01 -0.44
N GLU A 77 17.36 2.22 0.42
CA GLU A 77 18.76 2.30 0.04
C GLU A 77 19.23 0.98 -0.58
N ALA A 78 20.01 1.08 -1.67
CA ALA A 78 20.41 -0.05 -2.50
C ALA A 78 21.10 -1.20 -1.75
N PHE A 79 21.80 -0.91 -0.64
CA PHE A 79 22.48 -1.94 0.15
C PHE A 79 21.53 -2.80 1.00
N ARG A 80 20.28 -2.35 1.23
CA ARG A 80 19.28 -3.06 2.05
C ARG A 80 17.95 -3.31 1.36
N GLU A 81 17.71 -2.77 0.15
CA GLU A 81 16.45 -2.90 -0.59
C GLU A 81 16.04 -4.36 -0.84
N ARG A 82 17.00 -5.27 -1.05
CA ARG A 82 16.71 -6.69 -1.27
C ARG A 82 16.20 -7.42 -0.04
N SER A 83 16.42 -6.89 1.16
CA SER A 83 16.12 -7.57 2.43
C SER A 83 14.95 -6.93 3.18
N MET A 84 14.35 -5.87 2.64
CA MET A 84 13.33 -5.09 3.34
C MET A 84 12.08 -4.92 2.47
N PRO A 85 10.88 -5.24 2.97
CA PRO A 85 9.67 -4.82 2.28
C PRO A 85 9.52 -3.29 2.32
N SER A 86 8.64 -2.75 1.47
CA SER A 86 8.11 -1.40 1.66
C SER A 86 7.57 -1.25 3.09
N SER A 87 7.78 -0.09 3.70
CA SER A 87 7.43 0.13 5.10
C SER A 87 7.33 1.61 5.44
N TYR A 88 6.61 1.93 6.52
CA TYR A 88 6.54 3.27 7.06
C TYR A 88 7.35 3.44 8.35
N GLU A 89 8.17 4.49 8.36
CA GLU A 89 8.87 4.99 9.55
C GLU A 89 8.17 6.25 10.07
N ALA A 90 7.72 6.22 11.31
CA ALA A 90 7.01 7.35 11.90
C ALA A 90 7.88 8.59 12.13
N ALA A 91 7.24 9.75 12.01
CA ALA A 91 7.83 11.06 12.30
C ALA A 91 8.38 11.15 13.72
N ALA A 92 9.39 12.00 13.90
CA ALA A 92 9.89 12.34 15.23
C ALA A 92 8.85 13.20 15.96
N PRO A 93 8.54 12.89 17.24
CA PRO A 93 7.48 13.57 17.98
C PRO A 93 7.77 15.06 18.27
N ASP A 94 9.02 15.47 18.14
CA ASP A 94 9.49 16.87 18.28
C ASP A 94 9.48 17.65 16.96
N GLY A 95 9.08 17.02 15.85
CA GLY A 95 9.05 17.64 14.52
C GLY A 95 10.40 17.71 13.81
N SER A 96 11.48 17.20 14.40
CA SER A 96 12.83 17.25 13.80
C SER A 96 12.97 16.42 12.51
N ARG A 97 12.12 15.40 12.34
CA ARG A 97 12.13 14.48 11.20
C ARG A 97 10.70 14.12 10.75
N PRO A 98 10.38 14.22 9.45
CA PRO A 98 9.09 13.79 8.93
C PRO A 98 8.96 12.25 8.97
N GLY A 99 7.73 11.78 8.76
CA GLY A 99 7.51 10.36 8.46
C GLY A 99 8.16 9.97 7.13
N VAL A 100 8.51 8.70 6.97
CA VAL A 100 9.07 8.21 5.70
C VAL A 100 8.33 6.95 5.29
N PHE A 101 7.63 7.01 4.17
CA PHE A 101 7.20 5.81 3.45
C PHE A 101 8.39 5.34 2.58
N TYR A 102 9.06 4.29 3.04
CA TYR A 102 10.09 3.61 2.27
C TYR A 102 9.46 2.65 1.25
N LEU A 103 9.82 2.86 0.00
CA LEU A 103 9.36 2.08 -1.13
C LEU A 103 10.43 1.09 -1.55
N ASN A 104 10.13 -0.20 -1.50
CA ASN A 104 11.00 -1.20 -2.10
C ASN A 104 10.89 -1.09 -3.63
N SER A 105 11.98 -0.65 -4.26
CA SER A 105 12.10 -0.51 -5.71
C SER A 105 12.93 -1.61 -6.37
N ALA A 106 13.35 -2.64 -5.65
CA ALA A 106 14.29 -3.65 -6.14
C ALA A 106 13.76 -4.34 -7.41
N ASP A 107 12.48 -4.74 -7.41
CA ASP A 107 11.89 -5.46 -8.55
C ASP A 107 11.45 -4.54 -9.68
N LEU A 108 11.29 -3.24 -9.41
CA LEU A 108 10.99 -2.24 -10.44
C LEU A 108 12.15 -2.08 -11.43
N ARG A 109 13.38 -2.36 -10.96
CA ARG A 109 14.59 -2.35 -11.79
C ARG A 109 14.64 -3.53 -12.77
N SER A 110 13.89 -4.61 -12.51
CA SER A 110 13.89 -5.86 -13.30
C SER A 110 12.62 -6.12 -14.10
N SER A 111 11.48 -5.52 -13.77
CA SER A 111 10.16 -5.92 -14.32
C SER A 111 9.55 -5.01 -15.39
N GLY A 112 10.27 -4.00 -15.88
CA GLY A 112 9.89 -3.26 -17.10
C GLY A 112 8.71 -2.28 -16.95
N GLY A 113 8.29 -1.96 -15.73
CA GLY A 113 7.33 -0.89 -15.48
C GLY A 113 7.02 -0.69 -14.00
N ALA A 114 7.00 0.57 -13.56
CA ALA A 114 6.63 0.94 -12.21
C ALA A 114 5.16 1.34 -12.14
N ALA A 115 4.32 0.48 -11.55
CA ALA A 115 2.91 0.80 -11.33
C ALA A 115 2.71 1.32 -9.89
N VAL A 116 2.09 2.48 -9.78
CA VAL A 116 1.62 3.03 -8.50
C VAL A 116 0.70 2.01 -7.83
N THR A 117 1.17 1.43 -6.72
CA THR A 117 0.35 0.50 -5.95
C THR A 117 -0.48 1.30 -4.97
N ARG A 118 -1.74 1.58 -5.35
CA ARG A 118 -2.65 2.47 -4.62
C ARG A 118 -2.98 1.96 -3.21
N HIS A 119 -3.27 0.67 -3.06
CA HIS A 119 -3.55 0.09 -1.75
C HIS A 119 -2.32 0.18 -0.83
N LEU A 120 -1.11 -0.06 -1.34
CA LEU A 120 0.13 0.12 -0.57
C LEU A 120 0.32 1.56 -0.09
N TYR A 121 -0.02 2.56 -0.91
CA TYR A 121 0.00 3.95 -0.44
C TYR A 121 -0.99 4.18 0.70
N LEU A 122 -2.23 3.68 0.58
CA LEU A 122 -3.22 3.81 1.65
C LEU A 122 -2.77 3.08 2.92
N HIS A 123 -2.03 1.98 2.79
CA HIS A 123 -1.48 1.18 3.89
C HIS A 123 -0.36 1.92 4.64
N GLU A 124 0.66 2.38 3.92
CA GLU A 124 1.88 2.95 4.53
C GLU A 124 1.73 4.43 4.87
N ALA A 125 1.00 5.18 4.05
CA ALA A 125 0.87 6.61 4.17
C ALA A 125 -0.51 7.02 4.72
N VAL A 126 -1.34 7.66 3.90
CA VAL A 126 -2.62 8.23 4.30
C VAL A 126 -3.75 7.43 3.65
N PRO A 127 -4.75 6.95 4.41
CA PRO A 127 -4.97 7.13 5.84
C PRO A 127 -4.34 6.05 6.75
N GLY A 128 -3.42 5.23 6.27
CA GLY A 128 -2.82 4.12 7.01
C GLY A 128 -1.79 4.50 8.08
N HIS A 129 -0.60 3.88 8.04
CA HIS A 129 0.39 3.96 9.11
C HIS A 129 0.84 5.39 9.42
N HIS A 130 1.14 6.21 8.40
CA HIS A 130 1.49 7.61 8.65
C HIS A 130 0.43 8.33 9.46
N PHE A 131 -0.82 8.23 9.03
CA PHE A 131 -1.93 8.93 9.66
C PHE A 131 -2.14 8.46 11.11
N GLN A 132 -2.21 7.13 11.32
CA GLN A 132 -2.45 6.53 12.64
C GLN A 132 -1.32 6.81 13.62
N MET A 133 -0.07 6.49 13.24
CA MET A 133 1.07 6.61 14.14
C MET A 133 1.37 8.06 14.48
N THR A 134 1.19 8.98 13.53
CA THR A 134 1.47 10.40 13.75
C THR A 134 0.42 11.01 14.68
N LEU A 135 -0.88 10.73 14.50
CA LEU A 135 -1.91 11.15 15.46
C LEU A 135 -1.64 10.64 16.88
N GLN A 136 -1.24 9.36 17.01
CA GLN A 136 -0.88 8.77 18.30
C GLN A 136 0.34 9.47 18.93
N ARG A 137 1.41 9.67 18.15
CA ARG A 137 2.66 10.29 18.62
C ARG A 137 2.55 11.79 18.84
N GLU A 138 1.60 12.49 18.24
CA GLU A 138 1.37 13.91 18.51
C GLU A 138 0.51 14.15 19.76
N ASN A 139 -0.19 13.11 20.24
CA ASN A 139 -1.08 13.21 21.38
C ASN A 139 -0.30 13.22 22.70
N THR A 140 0.06 14.42 23.18
CA THR A 140 0.76 14.65 24.45
C THR A 140 -0.07 14.36 25.69
N SER A 141 -1.38 14.14 25.56
CA SER A 141 -2.23 13.71 26.68
C SER A 141 -2.05 12.22 27.00
N LEU A 142 -1.48 11.44 26.08
CA LEU A 142 -1.18 10.02 26.33
C LEU A 142 0.12 9.87 27.12
N PRO A 143 0.16 8.94 28.10
CA PRO A 143 1.43 8.55 28.71
C PRO A 143 2.36 7.94 27.65
N ALA A 144 3.68 8.06 27.85
CA ALA A 144 4.68 7.68 26.86
C ALA A 144 4.51 6.25 26.32
N PHE A 145 4.20 5.28 27.19
CA PHE A 145 4.01 3.89 26.78
C PHE A 145 2.82 3.68 25.82
N ARG A 146 1.77 4.54 25.90
CA ARG A 146 0.66 4.54 24.93
C ARG A 146 1.00 5.37 23.71
N ARG A 147 1.66 6.52 23.89
CA ARG A 147 2.09 7.40 22.81
C ARG A 147 3.05 6.73 21.82
N PHE A 148 3.87 5.79 22.29
CA PHE A 148 4.85 5.06 21.48
C PHE A 148 4.60 3.55 21.42
N GLY A 149 3.50 3.06 21.99
CA GLY A 149 3.15 1.64 22.01
C GLY A 149 2.68 1.12 20.64
N TRP A 150 2.92 -0.16 20.39
CA TRP A 150 2.51 -0.85 19.16
C TRP A 150 1.74 -2.13 19.49
N TYR A 151 0.62 -2.33 18.78
CA TYR A 151 -0.15 -3.57 18.82
C TYR A 151 -0.38 -4.02 17.39
N THR A 152 0.29 -5.08 16.94
CA THR A 152 0.25 -5.56 15.55
C THR A 152 -1.17 -5.66 15.01
N ALA A 153 -2.09 -6.27 15.77
CA ALA A 153 -3.46 -6.43 15.33
C ALA A 153 -4.21 -5.09 15.17
N PHE A 154 -3.90 -4.08 15.97
CA PHE A 154 -4.49 -2.74 15.77
C PHE A 154 -3.84 -2.03 14.59
N GLY A 155 -2.51 -1.94 14.57
CA GLY A 155 -1.77 -1.13 13.60
C GLY A 155 -1.88 -1.68 12.18
N GLU A 156 -1.64 -2.98 12.01
CA GLU A 156 -1.81 -3.65 10.71
C GLU A 156 -3.28 -3.76 10.31
N GLY A 157 -4.16 -3.98 11.29
CA GLY A 157 -5.59 -4.01 11.07
C GLY A 157 -6.13 -2.67 10.57
N TRP A 158 -5.65 -1.57 11.14
CA TRP A 158 -5.94 -0.22 10.68
C TRP A 158 -5.43 0.03 9.27
N ALA A 159 -4.18 -0.31 8.97
CA ALA A 159 -3.61 -0.10 7.64
C ALA A 159 -4.35 -0.89 6.56
N LEU A 160 -4.72 -2.15 6.83
CA LEU A 160 -5.60 -2.92 5.93
C LEU A 160 -7.01 -2.36 5.85
N TYR A 161 -7.54 -1.81 6.93
CA TYR A 161 -8.84 -1.13 6.90
C TYR A 161 -8.77 0.12 6.02
N ALA A 162 -7.69 0.90 6.11
CA ALA A 162 -7.43 2.05 5.26
C ALA A 162 -7.36 1.68 3.77
N GLU A 163 -6.80 0.52 3.41
CA GLU A 163 -6.83 0.02 2.02
C GLU A 163 -8.27 -0.12 1.49
N SER A 164 -9.22 -0.55 2.34
CA SER A 164 -10.62 -0.72 1.95
C SER A 164 -11.35 0.62 1.73
N LEU A 165 -10.87 1.71 2.33
CA LEU A 165 -11.43 3.06 2.16
C LEU A 165 -11.13 3.65 0.78
N GLY A 166 -10.28 3.01 -0.05
CA GLY A 166 -9.91 3.55 -1.36
C GLY A 166 -11.09 3.74 -2.31
N THR A 167 -12.19 2.98 -2.15
CA THR A 167 -13.43 3.23 -2.89
C THR A 167 -14.11 4.52 -2.44
N ASP A 168 -14.24 4.75 -1.13
CA ASP A 168 -14.83 5.95 -0.55
C ASP A 168 -13.98 7.21 -0.83
N LEU A 169 -12.67 7.03 -0.96
CA LEU A 169 -11.71 8.06 -1.37
C LEU A 169 -11.72 8.31 -2.88
N GLY A 170 -12.32 7.42 -3.69
CA GLY A 170 -12.38 7.54 -5.15
C GLY A 170 -11.09 7.16 -5.88
N VAL A 171 -10.16 6.47 -5.21
CA VAL A 171 -8.84 6.15 -5.77
C VAL A 171 -8.77 4.79 -6.49
N TYR A 172 -9.85 4.01 -6.49
CA TYR A 172 -9.97 2.77 -7.28
C TYR A 172 -10.92 2.91 -8.48
N PRO A 173 -10.69 3.83 -9.42
CA PRO A 173 -11.63 4.10 -10.52
C PRO A 173 -11.72 2.91 -11.48
N SER A 174 -10.61 2.22 -11.77
CA SER A 174 -10.56 1.15 -12.76
C SER A 174 -10.76 -0.26 -12.18
N ARG A 175 -11.11 -1.22 -13.04
CA ARG A 175 -11.14 -2.65 -12.67
C ARG A 175 -9.75 -3.16 -12.27
N ALA A 176 -8.70 -2.64 -12.92
CA ALA A 176 -7.32 -3.01 -12.60
C ALA A 176 -6.93 -2.56 -11.18
N ASP A 177 -7.33 -1.35 -10.78
CA ASP A 177 -7.06 -0.85 -9.42
C ASP A 177 -7.75 -1.70 -8.35
N ARG A 178 -9.02 -2.04 -8.59
CA ARG A 178 -9.80 -2.92 -7.70
C ARG A 178 -9.21 -4.32 -7.65
N LEU A 179 -8.76 -4.87 -8.78
CA LEU A 179 -8.08 -6.17 -8.81
C LEU A 179 -6.76 -6.15 -8.04
N GLY A 180 -5.96 -5.08 -8.17
CA GLY A 180 -4.72 -4.91 -7.42
C GLY A 180 -4.95 -4.84 -5.91
N MET A 181 -5.97 -4.10 -5.47
CA MET A 181 -6.40 -4.06 -4.07
C MET A 181 -6.87 -5.42 -3.56
N LEU A 182 -7.73 -6.12 -4.32
CA LEU A 182 -8.21 -7.46 -3.95
C LEU A 182 -7.09 -8.50 -3.91
N GLY A 183 -6.11 -8.41 -4.82
CA GLY A 183 -4.92 -9.26 -4.78
C GLY A 183 -4.10 -9.02 -3.51
N GLY A 184 -3.92 -7.75 -3.12
CA GLY A 184 -3.32 -7.38 -1.85
C GLY A 184 -4.07 -7.96 -0.66
N GLU A 185 -5.40 -7.81 -0.63
CA GLU A 185 -6.25 -8.35 0.44
C GLU A 185 -6.21 -9.88 0.50
N LEU A 186 -6.29 -10.58 -0.63
CA LEU A 186 -6.21 -12.04 -0.72
C LEU A 186 -4.88 -12.56 -0.17
N PHE A 187 -3.78 -11.86 -0.46
CA PHE A 187 -2.48 -12.20 0.10
C PHE A 187 -2.48 -12.11 1.64
N ARG A 188 -3.07 -11.04 2.22
CA ARG A 188 -3.20 -10.94 3.70
C ARG A 188 -4.23 -11.92 4.28
N ALA A 189 -5.23 -12.36 3.52
CA ALA A 189 -6.12 -13.44 3.94
C ALA A 189 -5.40 -14.79 3.96
N SER A 190 -4.53 -15.05 2.99
CA SER A 190 -3.73 -16.27 2.90
C SER A 190 -2.79 -16.43 4.10
N ARG A 191 -2.31 -15.32 4.68
CA ARG A 191 -1.54 -15.32 5.93
C ARG A 191 -2.26 -15.99 7.10
N LEU A 192 -3.58 -15.85 7.21
CA LEU A 192 -4.35 -16.55 8.26
C LEU A 192 -4.25 -18.06 8.11
N VAL A 193 -4.35 -18.54 6.88
CA VAL A 193 -4.33 -19.97 6.57
C VAL A 193 -2.94 -20.53 6.75
N VAL A 194 -1.92 -19.85 6.20
CA VAL A 194 -0.53 -20.32 6.24
C VAL A 194 0.04 -20.33 7.65
N ASP A 195 -0.14 -19.26 8.44
CA ASP A 195 0.39 -19.18 9.80
C ASP A 195 -0.27 -20.23 10.72
N VAL A 196 -1.61 -20.38 10.66
CA VAL A 196 -2.32 -21.46 11.39
C VAL A 196 -1.94 -22.84 10.84
N GLY A 197 -1.73 -22.96 9.53
CA GLY A 197 -1.28 -24.16 8.86
C GLY A 197 0.02 -24.68 9.46
N LEU A 198 1.04 -23.83 9.44
CA LEU A 198 2.37 -24.10 9.98
C LEU A 198 2.32 -24.43 11.49
N HIS A 199 1.64 -23.59 12.27
CA HIS A 199 1.80 -23.60 13.73
C HIS A 199 0.76 -24.42 14.50
N ALA A 200 -0.34 -24.82 13.85
CA ALA A 200 -1.42 -25.56 14.50
C ALA A 200 -1.97 -26.74 13.69
N LYS A 201 -1.70 -26.82 12.38
CA LYS A 201 -2.18 -27.91 11.51
C LYS A 201 -1.07 -28.82 11.00
N GLY A 202 0.18 -28.59 11.40
CA GLY A 202 1.32 -29.42 11.04
C GLY A 202 1.72 -29.31 9.57
N TRP A 203 1.43 -28.18 8.91
CA TRP A 203 1.91 -27.96 7.55
C TRP A 203 3.44 -27.84 7.52
N THR A 204 4.06 -28.41 6.49
CA THR A 204 5.48 -28.18 6.20
C THR A 204 5.69 -26.81 5.56
N ARG A 205 6.95 -26.34 5.54
CA ARG A 205 7.36 -25.12 4.81
C ARG A 205 6.91 -25.20 3.34
N GLU A 206 7.08 -26.35 2.70
CA GLU A 206 6.76 -26.56 1.28
C GLU A 206 5.25 -26.51 1.03
N GLN A 207 4.43 -27.06 1.92
CA GLN A 207 2.97 -26.96 1.82
C GLN A 207 2.49 -25.51 1.96
N ALA A 208 3.09 -24.74 2.86
CA ALA A 208 2.82 -23.33 3.02
C ALA A 208 3.20 -22.50 1.77
N ILE A 209 4.35 -22.79 1.17
CA ILE A 209 4.81 -22.15 -0.07
C ILE A 209 3.89 -22.49 -1.24
N GLU A 210 3.51 -23.76 -1.37
CA GLU A 210 2.61 -24.21 -2.42
C GLU A 210 1.24 -23.52 -2.30
N TYR A 211 0.72 -23.37 -1.09
CA TYR A 211 -0.54 -22.65 -0.85
C TYR A 211 -0.49 -21.19 -1.31
N LEU A 212 0.68 -20.52 -1.23
CA LEU A 212 0.87 -19.16 -1.72
C LEU A 212 1.09 -19.07 -3.25
N GLY A 213 1.00 -20.19 -3.97
CA GLY A 213 1.15 -20.23 -5.43
C GLY A 213 2.54 -20.67 -5.91
N GLY A 214 3.30 -21.37 -5.07
CA GLY A 214 4.54 -22.07 -5.46
C GLY A 214 5.84 -21.39 -5.03
N PRO A 215 7.00 -21.98 -5.35
CA PRO A 215 8.32 -21.64 -4.81
C PRO A 215 8.94 -20.41 -5.50
N THR A 216 8.31 -19.26 -5.32
CA THR A 216 8.91 -17.97 -5.69
C THR A 216 9.77 -17.44 -4.55
N PRO A 217 10.84 -16.67 -4.81
CA PRO A 217 11.67 -16.08 -3.76
C PRO A 217 10.89 -15.25 -2.72
N ASP A 218 9.80 -14.60 -3.13
CA ASP A 218 8.94 -13.83 -2.23
C ASP A 218 8.10 -14.72 -1.33
N ASN A 219 7.51 -15.79 -1.89
CA ASN A 219 6.72 -16.75 -1.11
C ASN A 219 7.58 -17.50 -0.10
N GLU A 220 8.78 -17.92 -0.49
CA GLU A 220 9.75 -18.57 0.41
C GLU A 220 10.09 -17.66 1.60
N ARG A 221 10.45 -16.41 1.31
CA ARG A 221 10.80 -15.42 2.32
C ARG A 221 9.65 -15.15 3.28
N GLU A 222 8.43 -15.01 2.76
CA GLU A 222 7.25 -14.76 3.59
C GLU A 222 6.93 -15.97 4.47
N VAL A 223 6.99 -17.19 3.94
CA VAL A 223 6.77 -18.41 4.73
C VAL A 223 7.82 -18.57 5.82
N GLU A 224 9.10 -18.36 5.52
CA GLU A 224 10.17 -18.41 6.51
C GLU A 224 10.01 -17.33 7.59
N ARG A 225 9.52 -16.14 7.21
CA ARG A 225 9.14 -15.10 8.18
C ARG A 225 8.02 -15.56 9.10
N TYR A 226 6.99 -16.22 8.57
CA TYR A 226 5.89 -16.75 9.38
C TYR A 226 6.36 -17.86 10.32
N MET A 227 7.32 -18.69 9.88
CA MET A 227 7.96 -19.70 10.74
C MET A 227 8.73 -19.05 11.90
N ALA A 228 9.48 -17.98 11.63
CA ALA A 228 10.29 -17.28 12.62
C ALA A 228 9.46 -16.42 13.59
N TRP A 229 8.25 -15.98 13.18
CA TRP A 229 7.40 -15.08 13.96
C TRP A 229 5.94 -15.56 14.03
N PRO A 230 5.67 -16.64 14.79
CA PRO A 230 4.34 -17.22 14.88
C PRO A 230 3.29 -16.21 15.34
N GLY A 231 2.17 -16.13 14.61
CA GLY A 231 1.02 -15.30 14.97
C GLY A 231 1.09 -13.84 14.55
N GLN A 232 2.28 -13.31 14.16
CA GLN A 232 2.42 -11.93 13.70
C GLN A 232 1.56 -11.67 12.45
N ALA A 233 1.59 -12.61 11.51
CA ALA A 233 0.87 -12.54 10.24
C ALA A 233 -0.66 -12.52 10.41
N LEU A 234 -1.16 -13.02 11.55
CA LEU A 234 -2.59 -13.05 11.86
C LEU A 234 -3.15 -11.66 12.17
N GLY A 235 -2.33 -10.77 12.74
CA GLY A 235 -2.76 -9.45 13.22
C GLY A 235 -3.42 -8.60 12.14
N TYR A 236 -2.92 -8.70 10.92
CA TYR A 236 -3.40 -8.01 9.73
C TYR A 236 -4.92 -8.19 9.52
N LYS A 237 -5.37 -9.38 9.14
CA LYS A 237 -6.80 -9.60 8.85
C LYS A 237 -7.66 -9.68 10.10
N ILE A 238 -7.17 -10.20 11.23
CA ILE A 238 -7.95 -10.20 12.48
C ILE A 238 -8.29 -8.77 12.90
N GLY A 239 -7.30 -7.88 12.84
CA GLY A 239 -7.46 -6.47 13.11
C GLY A 239 -8.47 -5.79 12.18
N GLN A 240 -8.28 -5.94 10.87
CA GLN A 240 -9.18 -5.35 9.87
C GLN A 240 -10.62 -5.86 10.04
N LEU A 241 -10.81 -7.17 10.23
CA LEU A 241 -12.13 -7.76 10.43
C LEU A 241 -12.81 -7.22 11.69
N LYS A 242 -12.05 -7.03 12.79
CA LYS A 242 -12.57 -6.40 14.00
C LYS A 242 -13.00 -4.95 13.74
N ILE A 243 -12.17 -4.14 13.09
CA ILE A 243 -12.52 -2.74 12.78
C ILE A 243 -13.77 -2.67 11.88
N LEU A 244 -13.86 -3.52 10.85
CA LEU A 244 -15.04 -3.61 9.99
C LEU A 244 -16.29 -4.04 10.78
N ALA A 245 -16.16 -4.97 11.73
CA ALA A 245 -17.26 -5.37 12.59
C ALA A 245 -17.73 -4.22 13.51
N LEU A 246 -16.80 -3.45 14.07
CA LEU A 246 -17.12 -2.26 14.88
C LEU A 246 -17.83 -1.18 14.04
N ARG A 247 -17.35 -0.93 12.82
CA ARG A 247 -18.02 0.00 11.88
C ARG A 247 -19.45 -0.43 11.60
N ARG A 248 -19.68 -1.69 11.20
CA ARG A 248 -21.03 -2.21 10.94
C ARG A 248 -21.95 -2.10 12.15
N ARG A 249 -21.41 -2.35 13.35
CA ARG A 249 -22.16 -2.20 14.61
C ARG A 249 -22.58 -0.76 14.85
N ALA A 250 -21.66 0.19 14.67
CA ALA A 250 -21.95 1.62 14.80
C ALA A 250 -22.96 2.11 13.74
N GLU A 251 -22.80 1.70 12.49
CA GLU A 251 -23.75 2.02 11.40
C GLU A 251 -25.16 1.50 11.73
N ALA A 252 -25.27 0.27 12.23
CA ALA A 252 -26.55 -0.33 12.59
C ALA A 252 -27.20 0.33 13.82
N ALA A 253 -26.42 0.66 14.85
CA ALA A 253 -26.93 1.23 16.10
C ALA A 253 -27.30 2.71 15.97
N LEU A 254 -26.50 3.50 15.25
CA LEU A 254 -26.68 4.95 15.13
C LEU A 254 -27.57 5.34 13.93
N GLY A 255 -27.71 4.46 12.93
CA GLY A 255 -28.58 4.69 11.77
C GLY A 255 -28.27 6.01 11.07
N ALA A 256 -29.27 6.88 10.93
CA ALA A 256 -29.12 8.19 10.29
C ALA A 256 -28.17 9.15 11.04
N SER A 257 -27.90 8.90 12.32
CA SER A 257 -26.95 9.68 13.13
C SER A 257 -25.50 9.21 12.99
N PHE A 258 -25.24 8.12 12.24
CA PHE A 258 -23.88 7.64 12.03
C PHE A 258 -23.07 8.63 11.18
N ASP A 259 -21.93 9.07 11.73
CA ASP A 259 -20.92 9.87 11.02
C ASP A 259 -19.61 9.10 10.97
N ILE A 260 -19.15 8.78 9.75
CA ILE A 260 -17.89 8.07 9.51
C ILE A 260 -16.67 8.84 10.02
N ARG A 261 -16.71 10.18 10.00
CA ARG A 261 -15.63 11.03 10.50
C ARG A 261 -15.52 10.90 12.01
N ALA A 262 -16.67 10.94 12.70
CA ALA A 262 -16.73 10.75 14.14
C ALA A 262 -16.29 9.33 14.55
N PHE A 263 -16.65 8.30 13.76
CA PHE A 263 -16.20 6.93 13.99
C PHE A 263 -14.67 6.81 13.90
N HIS A 264 -14.05 7.31 12.82
CA HIS A 264 -12.58 7.25 12.66
C HIS A 264 -11.84 8.09 13.71
N ASP A 265 -12.36 9.28 14.02
CA ASP A 265 -11.79 10.12 15.06
C ASP A 265 -11.84 9.41 16.41
N GLU A 266 -12.97 8.82 16.78
CA GLU A 266 -13.03 8.09 18.04
C GLU A 266 -12.08 6.89 17.99
N LEU A 267 -12.10 6.07 16.95
CA LEU A 267 -11.24 4.88 16.83
C LEU A 267 -9.75 5.21 17.05
N LEU A 268 -9.25 6.28 16.43
CA LEU A 268 -7.83 6.67 16.47
C LEU A 268 -7.43 7.52 17.69
N ARG A 269 -8.39 8.08 18.42
CA ARG A 269 -8.17 9.08 19.49
C ARG A 269 -7.12 8.68 20.54
N ASP A 270 -7.07 7.40 20.82
CA ASP A 270 -6.38 6.80 21.95
C ASP A 270 -5.06 6.11 21.57
N GLY A 271 -4.66 6.23 20.30
CA GLY A 271 -3.57 5.44 19.74
C GLY A 271 -3.91 3.95 19.64
N ALA A 272 -2.89 3.14 19.37
CA ALA A 272 -3.04 1.70 19.28
C ALA A 272 -3.48 1.07 20.61
N LEU A 273 -4.46 0.17 20.53
CA LEU A 273 -5.03 -0.54 21.67
C LEU A 273 -5.12 -2.05 21.38
N PRO A 274 -5.07 -2.92 22.40
CA PRO A 274 -5.54 -4.29 22.26
C PRO A 274 -6.99 -4.30 21.72
N LEU A 275 -7.31 -5.23 20.82
CA LEU A 275 -8.60 -5.25 20.14
C LEU A 275 -9.81 -5.34 21.09
N THR A 276 -9.65 -6.01 22.24
CA THR A 276 -10.70 -6.10 23.27
C THR A 276 -10.96 -4.76 23.96
N VAL A 277 -9.90 -3.98 24.21
CA VAL A 277 -10.00 -2.64 24.78
C VAL A 277 -10.60 -1.67 23.76
N LEU A 278 -10.19 -1.79 22.49
CA LEU A 278 -10.77 -1.03 21.39
C LEU A 278 -12.29 -1.30 21.27
N GLU A 279 -12.69 -2.57 21.28
CA GLU A 279 -14.10 -2.96 21.18
C GLU A 279 -14.93 -2.36 22.30
N ALA A 280 -14.54 -2.58 23.56
CA ALA A 280 -15.26 -2.03 24.71
C ALA A 280 -15.33 -0.50 24.70
N LYS A 281 -14.30 0.17 24.17
CA LYS A 281 -14.30 1.62 23.99
C LYS A 281 -15.31 2.06 22.93
N MET A 282 -15.30 1.42 21.76
CA MET A 282 -16.21 1.78 20.67
C MET A 282 -17.67 1.48 21.02
N ASP A 283 -17.94 0.42 21.78
CA ASP A 283 -19.28 0.12 22.28
C ASP A 283 -19.80 1.24 23.20
N ARG A 284 -18.98 1.72 24.15
CA ARG A 284 -19.34 2.88 24.98
C ARG A 284 -19.58 4.15 24.17
N TRP A 285 -18.80 4.37 23.11
CA TRP A 285 -19.01 5.53 22.24
C TRP A 285 -20.33 5.45 21.48
N ILE A 286 -20.74 4.25 21.05
CA ILE A 286 -22.05 4.02 20.42
C ILE A 286 -23.19 4.28 21.42
N GLU A 287 -23.06 3.81 22.67
CA GLU A 287 -24.11 3.92 23.70
C GLU A 287 -24.46 5.37 24.09
N ILE A 288 -23.51 6.29 23.98
CA ILE A 288 -23.68 7.70 24.41
C ILE A 288 -24.02 8.65 23.25
N ARG A 289 -24.34 8.12 22.06
CA ARG A 289 -24.63 8.87 20.84
C ARG A 289 -26.08 8.67 20.41
#